data_AF-A0A930NQI0-F1
#
_entry.id   AF-A0A930NQI0-F1
#
_cell.length_a   1.000
_cell.length_b   1.000
_cell.length_c   1.000
_cell.angle_alpha   90.00
_cell.angle_beta   90.00
_cell.angle_gamma   90.00
#
_symmetry.space_group_name_H-M   'P 1'
#
loop_
_entity.id
_entity.type
_entity.pdbx_description
1 polymer ?
#
loop_
_entity_poly.entity_id
_entity_poly.type
_entity_poly.pdbx_seq_one_letter_code
_entity_poly.pdbx_strand_id
1 'polypeptide(L)'
;MKYILLPKPDTIHQLPFYFAVEEYVARHYTDDDYFMGWRVNPTVMLGRNQLIDNEVNTDYCKEHKIDIFRRKSGGGCIYADKGCIQFSYISRSVNANKAFADYMQRMADLLKGLKIDAQLSGRNDILINGTKVSGCAFYQLSNRSVLHNSLLFDTQLDHLSNALTPAKEKLQSKGVASVRQRVTNVATYTQLDILAFMDYVRQEMCGTEVLELTEEDMKEVAEIEKELSSDDFVYGKNPKYSLVRKHRFEGVGTLEAHIELKNNIIGSINMVGDYFLLGDIDHDFLSLLKGCEFTREAVEERLEDIDLSTIIRGLKQRQFLRLLFGREPHVMKPKWLKIDLTSKKSTGETAGILAKHHMNTICTSGLCPNRSECWMARTATLMIGGDICTRKCRFCNTLSGRPKLLNPDEPRRVAESVKALKLRYAVITSVDRDDLPDYGAAHWIKTIEEIRRLNPDTKIELLIPDFMGKADLIRQVMATHPHVAGHNMETVRRLTPSVRSVARYERSLEVLREIANCGITAKTGFMLGLGETHDEILETMDDILSTGCQRLTLGQYLQPTAEHLPVKAYITPEMFAEYKRIALEKGFKHVVSGPLVRSSYHAAEGL
;
A
#
# COMPACT_ATOMS: atom_id res chain seq x y z
N MET A 1 -52.59 -1.71 -0.72
CA MET A 1 -51.27 -1.21 -1.12
C MET A 1 -51.01 -1.66 -2.54
N LYS A 2 -50.52 -0.76 -3.38
CA LYS A 2 -50.28 -1.01 -4.80
C LYS A 2 -48.82 -1.36 -5.02
N TYR A 3 -48.54 -2.29 -5.94
CA TYR A 3 -47.17 -2.58 -6.36
C TYR A 3 -46.69 -1.56 -7.39
N ILE A 4 -45.53 -0.96 -7.17
CA ILE A 4 -44.94 0.00 -8.12
C ILE A 4 -44.33 -0.77 -9.29
N LEU A 5 -44.84 -0.56 -10.50
CA LEU A 5 -44.32 -1.12 -11.73
C LEU A 5 -43.49 -0.05 -12.47
N LEU A 6 -42.20 -0.34 -12.67
CA LEU A 6 -41.29 0.51 -13.43
C LEU A 6 -41.42 0.23 -14.94
N PRO A 7 -41.17 1.21 -15.83
CA PRO A 7 -41.21 1.00 -17.29
C PRO A 7 -40.29 -0.11 -17.80
N LYS A 8 -39.15 -0.34 -17.12
CA LYS A 8 -38.12 -1.34 -17.48
C LYS A 8 -37.82 -2.25 -16.28
N PRO A 9 -38.75 -3.14 -15.89
CA PRO A 9 -38.67 -3.87 -14.63
C PRO A 9 -37.50 -4.86 -14.55
N ASP A 10 -37.00 -5.32 -15.70
CA ASP A 10 -35.86 -6.25 -15.78
C ASP A 10 -34.48 -5.56 -15.67
N THR A 11 -34.44 -4.23 -15.69
CA THR A 11 -33.19 -3.47 -15.60
C THR A 11 -32.77 -3.29 -14.15
N ILE A 12 -31.54 -3.69 -13.83
CA ILE A 12 -30.94 -3.40 -12.51
C ILE A 12 -30.26 -2.04 -12.58
N HIS A 13 -30.75 -1.10 -11.79
CA HIS A 13 -30.23 0.26 -11.69
C HIS A 13 -29.24 0.38 -10.51
N GLN A 14 -28.52 1.50 -10.45
CA GLN A 14 -27.73 1.85 -9.26
C GLN A 14 -28.65 2.23 -8.09
N LEU A 15 -28.12 2.18 -6.87
CA LEU A 15 -28.88 2.45 -5.66
C LEU A 15 -29.64 3.79 -5.66
N PRO A 16 -29.05 4.93 -6.12
CA PRO A 16 -29.72 6.22 -6.08
C PRO A 16 -31.06 6.25 -6.84
N PHE A 17 -31.17 5.53 -7.95
CA PHE A 17 -32.39 5.42 -8.74
C PHE A 17 -33.58 4.92 -7.91
N TYR A 18 -33.40 3.82 -7.15
CA TYR A 18 -34.51 3.24 -6.38
C TYR A 18 -34.95 4.16 -5.24
N PHE A 19 -34.03 4.86 -4.58
CA PHE A 19 -34.38 5.89 -3.59
C PHE A 19 -35.02 7.13 -4.22
N ALA A 20 -34.67 7.47 -5.45
CA ALA A 20 -35.34 8.52 -6.20
C ALA A 20 -36.79 8.13 -6.54
N VAL A 21 -37.03 6.87 -6.91
CA VAL A 21 -38.40 6.33 -7.09
C VAL A 21 -39.19 6.39 -5.78
N GLU A 22 -38.61 5.96 -4.65
CA GLU A 22 -39.25 6.05 -3.33
C GLU A 22 -39.73 7.47 -3.02
N GLU A 23 -38.85 8.45 -3.24
CA GLU A 23 -39.12 9.85 -2.95
C GLU A 23 -40.10 10.46 -3.94
N TYR A 24 -39.98 10.15 -5.22
CA TYR A 24 -40.92 10.57 -6.25
C TYR A 24 -42.33 10.07 -5.93
N VAL A 25 -42.48 8.78 -5.63
CA VAL A 25 -43.78 8.19 -5.33
C VAL A 25 -44.38 8.79 -4.06
N ALA A 26 -43.56 8.96 -3.02
CA ALA A 26 -43.99 9.59 -1.78
C ALA A 26 -44.42 11.06 -1.92
N ARG A 27 -43.91 11.78 -2.93
CA ARG A 27 -44.29 13.17 -3.21
C ARG A 27 -45.55 13.28 -4.05
N HIS A 28 -45.76 12.38 -5.01
CA HIS A 28 -46.81 12.53 -6.04
C HIS A 28 -48.07 11.69 -5.79
N TYR A 29 -47.94 10.51 -5.17
CA TYR A 29 -49.07 9.60 -5.02
C TYR A 29 -49.49 9.49 -3.56
N THR A 30 -50.76 9.83 -3.29
CA THR A 30 -51.27 9.94 -1.93
C THR A 30 -52.50 9.10 -1.59
N ASP A 31 -53.01 8.33 -2.55
CA ASP A 31 -54.26 7.58 -2.50
C ASP A 31 -54.16 6.18 -1.84
N ASP A 32 -52.97 5.58 -1.78
CA ASP A 32 -52.75 4.28 -1.11
C ASP A 32 -51.36 4.24 -0.43
N ASP A 33 -51.05 3.11 0.19
CA ASP A 33 -49.68 2.68 0.49
C ASP A 33 -49.07 2.04 -0.76
N TYR A 34 -47.74 2.18 -0.94
CA TYR A 34 -47.02 1.68 -2.11
C TYR A 34 -45.89 0.74 -1.73
N PHE A 35 -45.64 -0.26 -2.57
CA PHE A 35 -44.62 -1.27 -2.33
C PHE A 35 -43.84 -1.61 -3.60
N MET A 36 -42.53 -1.81 -3.47
CA MET A 36 -41.65 -2.18 -4.58
C MET A 36 -40.57 -3.14 -4.10
N GLY A 37 -40.29 -4.18 -4.89
CA GLY A 37 -39.14 -5.06 -4.67
C GLY A 37 -38.07 -4.79 -5.72
N TRP A 38 -36.82 -4.63 -5.32
CA TRP A 38 -35.70 -4.31 -6.20
C TRP A 38 -34.39 -4.91 -5.73
N ARG A 39 -33.37 -4.89 -6.59
CA ARG A 39 -32.04 -5.45 -6.36
C ARG A 39 -31.00 -4.54 -6.99
N VAL A 40 -29.76 -4.62 -6.53
CA VAL A 40 -28.64 -3.79 -7.02
C VAL A 40 -27.43 -4.65 -7.38
N ASN A 41 -26.52 -4.09 -8.16
CA ASN A 41 -25.15 -4.60 -8.23
C ASN A 41 -24.47 -4.47 -6.86
N PRO A 42 -23.35 -5.19 -6.59
CA PRO A 42 -22.65 -5.10 -5.32
C PRO A 42 -22.44 -3.65 -4.85
N THR A 43 -23.07 -3.30 -3.74
CA THR A 43 -23.17 -1.93 -3.24
C THR A 43 -23.13 -1.92 -1.71
N VAL A 44 -22.36 -1.01 -1.14
CA VAL A 44 -22.44 -0.62 0.27
C VAL A 44 -23.36 0.58 0.42
N MET A 45 -24.36 0.46 1.30
CA MET A 45 -25.33 1.51 1.61
C MET A 45 -25.07 2.11 3.00
N LEU A 46 -24.50 3.31 3.03
CA LEU A 46 -24.25 4.05 4.27
C LEU A 46 -25.50 4.72 4.81
N GLY A 47 -25.70 4.63 6.13
CA GLY A 47 -26.73 5.39 6.82
C GLY A 47 -26.45 6.89 6.76
N ARG A 48 -27.51 7.70 6.80
CA ARG A 48 -27.45 9.16 6.67
C ARG A 48 -26.31 9.82 7.48
N ASN A 49 -26.12 9.39 8.73
CA ASN A 49 -25.21 10.03 9.68
C ASN A 49 -23.91 9.23 9.91
N GLN A 50 -23.60 8.25 9.08
CA GLN A 50 -22.41 7.40 9.25
C GLN A 50 -21.19 7.96 8.52
N LEU A 51 -20.01 7.78 9.11
CA LEU A 51 -18.73 8.10 8.49
C LEU A 51 -18.26 6.90 7.66
N ILE A 52 -17.82 7.15 6.43
CA ILE A 52 -17.39 6.09 5.49
C ILE A 52 -16.22 5.31 6.07
N ASP A 53 -15.19 6.00 6.53
CA ASP A 53 -13.97 5.39 7.07
C ASP A 53 -14.19 4.49 8.29
N ASN A 54 -15.29 4.71 9.02
CA ASN A 54 -15.63 3.92 10.20
C ASN A 54 -16.39 2.63 9.85
N GLU A 55 -17.08 2.61 8.72
CA GLU A 55 -18.09 1.59 8.41
C GLU A 55 -17.75 0.78 7.17
N VAL A 56 -16.91 1.30 6.28
CA VAL A 56 -16.63 0.73 4.96
C VAL A 56 -15.14 0.48 4.81
N ASN A 57 -14.81 -0.72 4.32
CA ASN A 57 -13.47 -1.05 3.86
C ASN A 57 -13.35 -0.58 2.41
N THR A 58 -12.98 0.67 2.23
CA THR A 58 -12.94 1.35 0.93
C THR A 58 -11.95 0.68 -0.04
N ASP A 59 -10.82 0.17 0.46
CA ASP A 59 -9.85 -0.58 -0.33
C ASP A 59 -10.45 -1.85 -0.90
N TYR A 60 -11.13 -2.65 -0.06
CA TYR A 60 -11.82 -3.86 -0.51
C TYR A 60 -12.94 -3.55 -1.51
N CYS A 61 -13.73 -2.50 -1.25
CA CYS A 61 -14.80 -2.11 -2.16
C CYS A 61 -14.24 -1.72 -3.53
N LYS A 62 -13.14 -0.98 -3.57
CA LYS A 62 -12.46 -0.58 -4.81
C LYS A 62 -11.90 -1.78 -5.57
N GLU A 63 -11.23 -2.70 -4.89
CA GLU A 63 -10.66 -3.91 -5.49
C GLU A 63 -11.74 -4.81 -6.12
N HIS A 64 -12.89 -4.93 -5.46
CA HIS A 64 -13.98 -5.81 -5.88
C HIS A 64 -15.10 -5.11 -6.68
N LYS A 65 -14.91 -3.84 -7.08
CA LYS A 65 -15.89 -3.04 -7.84
C LYS A 65 -17.27 -2.98 -7.14
N ILE A 66 -17.24 -2.73 -5.83
CA ILE A 66 -18.44 -2.56 -5.00
C ILE A 66 -18.70 -1.06 -4.88
N ASP A 67 -19.88 -0.62 -5.32
CA ASP A 67 -20.27 0.78 -5.27
C ASP A 67 -20.51 1.24 -3.82
N ILE A 68 -20.34 2.53 -3.54
CA ILE A 68 -20.57 3.10 -2.21
C ILE A 68 -21.55 4.26 -2.35
N PHE A 69 -22.72 4.12 -1.73
CA PHE A 69 -23.76 5.15 -1.75
C PHE A 69 -24.29 5.43 -0.36
N ARG A 70 -24.82 6.65 -0.16
CA ARG A 70 -25.47 7.06 1.08
C ARG A 70 -26.99 7.09 0.90
N ARG A 71 -27.74 6.78 1.95
CA ARG A 71 -29.21 6.88 1.96
C ARG A 71 -29.72 8.01 2.85
N LYS A 72 -30.94 8.50 2.58
CA LYS A 72 -31.61 9.56 3.37
C LYS A 72 -32.03 9.10 4.77
N SER A 73 -32.24 7.80 4.97
CA SER A 73 -32.60 7.22 6.26
C SER A 73 -31.40 7.04 7.19
N GLY A 74 -31.66 7.02 8.50
CA GLY A 74 -30.69 6.57 9.50
C GLY A 74 -30.47 5.05 9.47
N GLY A 75 -29.85 4.53 10.53
CA GLY A 75 -29.53 3.10 10.66
C GLY A 75 -28.07 2.79 10.31
N GLY A 76 -27.70 1.51 10.45
CA GLY A 76 -26.34 1.03 10.21
C GLY A 76 -25.97 0.90 8.73
N CYS A 77 -24.72 0.60 8.46
CA CYS A 77 -24.19 0.37 7.12
C CYS A 77 -24.56 -1.05 6.70
N ILE A 78 -24.97 -1.25 5.45
CA ILE A 78 -25.31 -2.56 4.91
C ILE A 78 -24.63 -2.80 3.58
N TYR A 79 -24.41 -4.07 3.25
CA TYR A 79 -24.00 -4.50 1.91
C TYR A 79 -25.21 -5.16 1.22
N ALA A 80 -25.36 -4.91 -0.08
CA ALA A 80 -26.36 -5.54 -0.92
C ALA A 80 -25.77 -5.88 -2.28
N ASP A 81 -26.23 -6.99 -2.85
CA ASP A 81 -25.94 -7.40 -4.22
C ASP A 81 -27.19 -8.04 -4.84
N LYS A 82 -27.04 -8.73 -5.96
CA LYS A 82 -28.16 -9.38 -6.66
C LYS A 82 -28.82 -10.51 -5.86
N GLY A 83 -28.17 -11.01 -4.82
CA GLY A 83 -28.70 -11.97 -3.86
C GLY A 83 -29.42 -11.33 -2.67
N CYS A 84 -29.30 -10.01 -2.49
CA CYS A 84 -30.01 -9.26 -1.47
C CYS A 84 -31.24 -8.55 -2.07
N ILE A 85 -32.44 -8.97 -1.66
CA ILE A 85 -33.67 -8.31 -2.08
C ILE A 85 -33.88 -7.08 -1.21
N GLN A 86 -34.15 -5.95 -1.83
CA GLN A 86 -34.58 -4.73 -1.16
C GLN A 86 -36.07 -4.53 -1.38
N PHE A 87 -36.77 -4.09 -0.34
CA PHE A 87 -38.19 -3.76 -0.41
C PHE A 87 -38.42 -2.34 0.06
N SER A 88 -39.09 -1.54 -0.75
CA SER A 88 -39.54 -0.20 -0.39
C SER A 88 -41.01 -0.27 0.01
N TYR A 89 -41.37 0.37 1.11
CA TYR A 89 -42.73 0.54 1.58
C TYR A 89 -42.99 2.01 1.90
N ILE A 90 -43.82 2.65 1.08
CA ILE A 90 -44.21 4.06 1.24
C ILE A 90 -45.61 4.08 1.84
N SER A 91 -45.68 4.41 3.14
CA SER A 91 -46.94 4.41 3.88
C SER A 91 -47.59 5.79 3.95
N ARG A 92 -48.92 5.79 3.86
CA ARG A 92 -49.79 6.93 4.17
C ARG A 92 -49.75 7.32 5.66
N SER A 93 -49.31 6.42 6.54
CA SER A 93 -49.17 6.74 7.96
C SER A 93 -48.07 7.76 8.15
N VAL A 94 -48.41 8.91 8.72
CA VAL A 94 -47.44 9.93 9.16
C VAL A 94 -46.69 9.54 10.44
N ASN A 95 -47.15 8.50 11.14
CA ASN A 95 -46.44 7.92 12.26
C ASN A 95 -45.49 6.82 11.76
N ALA A 96 -44.22 7.17 11.62
CA ALA A 96 -43.19 6.27 11.11
C ALA A 96 -42.98 5.03 11.99
N ASN A 97 -43.09 5.16 13.33
CA ASN A 97 -42.94 4.01 14.23
C ASN A 97 -44.07 3.01 14.08
N LYS A 98 -45.31 3.49 13.88
CA LYS A 98 -46.45 2.61 13.63
C LYS A 98 -46.31 1.92 12.27
N ALA A 99 -46.02 2.69 11.21
CA ALA A 99 -45.79 2.13 9.88
C ALA A 99 -44.68 1.07 9.88
N PHE A 100 -43.62 1.31 10.66
CA PHE A 100 -42.51 0.40 10.86
C PHE A 100 -42.90 -0.90 11.55
N ALA A 101 -43.60 -0.82 12.69
CA ALA A 101 -44.04 -2.00 13.41
C ALA A 101 -44.98 -2.87 12.57
N ASP A 102 -45.98 -2.24 11.93
CA ASP A 102 -46.97 -2.91 11.09
C ASP A 102 -46.30 -3.62 9.90
N TYR A 103 -45.36 -2.93 9.24
CA TYR A 103 -44.61 -3.47 8.10
C TYR A 103 -43.70 -4.63 8.49
N MET A 104 -42.90 -4.48 9.55
CA MET A 104 -41.97 -5.52 10.01
C MET A 104 -42.71 -6.78 10.45
N GLN A 105 -43.83 -6.62 11.15
CA GLN A 105 -44.69 -7.74 11.55
C GLN A 105 -45.22 -8.48 10.32
N ARG A 106 -45.71 -7.74 9.31
CA ARG A 106 -46.19 -8.33 8.05
C ARG A 106 -45.09 -9.10 7.31
N MET A 107 -43.87 -8.58 7.24
CA MET A 107 -42.73 -9.27 6.63
C MET A 107 -42.36 -10.56 7.38
N ALA A 108 -42.41 -10.55 8.71
CA ALA A 108 -42.17 -11.76 9.50
C ALA A 108 -43.27 -12.81 9.29
N ASP A 109 -44.54 -12.40 9.24
CA ASP A 109 -45.66 -13.32 9.02
C ASP A 109 -45.67 -13.91 7.61
N LEU A 110 -45.24 -13.14 6.61
CA LEU A 110 -45.04 -13.61 5.24
C LEU A 110 -44.02 -14.76 5.16
N LEU A 111 -42.90 -14.63 5.87
CA LEU A 111 -41.89 -15.69 5.98
C LEU A 111 -42.45 -16.92 6.70
N LYS A 112 -43.26 -16.73 7.76
CA LYS A 112 -43.95 -17.85 8.43
C LYS A 112 -44.95 -18.55 7.51
N GLY A 113 -45.58 -17.84 6.57
CA GLY A 113 -46.43 -18.42 5.53
C GLY A 113 -45.69 -19.44 4.66
N LEU A 114 -44.39 -19.24 4.45
CA LEU A 114 -43.47 -20.20 3.79
C LEU A 114 -42.93 -21.28 4.74
N LYS A 115 -43.47 -21.39 5.96
CA LYS A 115 -43.01 -22.28 7.03
C LYS A 115 -41.58 -21.98 7.51
N ILE A 116 -41.14 -20.73 7.37
CA ILE A 116 -39.87 -20.25 7.88
C ILE A 116 -40.11 -19.61 9.26
N ASP A 117 -39.46 -20.12 10.31
CA ASP A 117 -39.61 -19.58 11.68
C ASP A 117 -38.90 -18.22 11.81
N ALA A 118 -39.59 -17.17 11.39
CA ALA A 118 -39.12 -15.79 11.42
C ALA A 118 -39.62 -15.04 12.66
N GLN A 119 -38.70 -14.38 13.36
CA GLN A 119 -38.96 -13.65 14.59
C GLN A 119 -38.40 -12.23 14.51
N LEU A 120 -39.14 -11.26 15.03
CA LEU A 120 -38.66 -9.89 15.18
C LEU A 120 -37.64 -9.83 16.32
N SER A 121 -36.56 -9.06 16.11
CA SER A 121 -35.51 -8.88 17.11
C SER A 121 -34.99 -7.46 17.15
N GLY A 122 -34.65 -7.03 18.37
CA GLY A 122 -34.06 -5.72 18.61
C GLY A 122 -34.97 -4.58 18.17
N ARG A 123 -34.37 -3.57 17.53
CA ARG A 123 -35.10 -2.37 17.07
C ARG A 123 -35.63 -2.51 15.65
N ASN A 124 -34.99 -3.33 14.80
CA ASN A 124 -35.26 -3.27 13.36
C ASN A 124 -34.86 -4.50 12.53
N ASP A 125 -34.71 -5.67 13.15
CA ASP A 125 -34.18 -6.87 12.48
C ASP A 125 -35.19 -8.03 12.49
N ILE A 126 -35.12 -8.89 11.47
CA ILE A 126 -35.79 -10.20 11.44
C ILE A 126 -34.72 -11.29 11.57
N LEU A 127 -34.95 -12.26 12.45
CA LEU A 127 -34.11 -13.42 12.65
C LEU A 127 -34.81 -14.70 12.19
N ILE A 128 -34.03 -15.65 11.71
CA ILE A 128 -34.41 -17.06 11.54
C ILE A 128 -33.44 -17.89 12.38
N ASN A 129 -33.97 -18.75 13.27
CA ASN A 129 -33.15 -19.55 14.20
C ASN A 129 -32.08 -18.73 14.96
N GLY A 130 -32.45 -17.52 15.40
CA GLY A 130 -31.55 -16.60 16.13
C GLY A 130 -30.50 -15.88 15.28
N THR A 131 -30.51 -16.09 13.96
CA THR A 131 -29.56 -15.48 13.01
C THR A 131 -30.25 -14.44 12.14
N LYS A 132 -29.63 -13.26 11.95
CA LYS A 132 -30.25 -12.14 11.26
C LYS A 132 -30.34 -12.41 9.75
N VAL A 133 -31.51 -12.17 9.17
CA VAL A 133 -31.75 -12.29 7.72
C VAL A 133 -32.29 -11.03 7.10
N SER A 134 -32.76 -10.08 7.90
CA SER A 134 -33.29 -8.81 7.40
C SER A 134 -33.00 -7.66 8.35
N GLY A 135 -32.91 -6.46 7.79
CA GLY A 135 -32.85 -5.20 8.53
C GLY A 135 -33.62 -4.11 7.80
N CYS A 136 -34.35 -3.29 8.56
CA CYS A 136 -35.14 -2.18 8.03
C CYS A 136 -34.64 -0.83 8.52
N ALA A 137 -34.75 0.18 7.67
CA ALA A 137 -34.56 1.57 8.03
C ALA A 137 -35.72 2.40 7.45
N PHE A 138 -35.89 3.60 7.98
CA PHE A 138 -36.97 4.49 7.57
C PHE A 138 -36.58 5.95 7.67
N TYR A 139 -37.29 6.79 6.94
CA TYR A 139 -37.28 8.23 7.07
C TYR A 139 -38.67 8.81 6.78
N GLN A 140 -38.84 10.08 7.09
CA GLN A 140 -40.11 10.76 6.93
C GLN A 140 -39.97 11.91 5.94
N LEU A 141 -40.92 11.98 5.01
CA LEU A 141 -41.20 13.15 4.19
C LEU A 141 -42.49 13.79 4.73
N SER A 142 -42.76 15.06 4.41
CA SER A 142 -43.75 15.90 5.11
C SER A 142 -45.09 15.23 5.40
N ASN A 143 -45.57 14.32 4.54
CA ASN A 143 -46.83 13.59 4.72
C ASN A 143 -46.74 12.05 4.50
N ARG A 144 -45.52 11.48 4.52
CA ARG A 144 -45.30 10.05 4.22
C ARG A 144 -44.17 9.45 5.05
N SER A 145 -44.35 8.20 5.45
CA SER A 145 -43.27 7.38 6.02
C SER A 145 -42.71 6.47 4.92
N VAL A 146 -41.42 6.58 4.64
CA VAL A 146 -40.73 5.75 3.65
C VAL A 146 -39.83 4.78 4.40
N LEU A 147 -40.05 3.50 4.15
CA LEU A 147 -39.31 2.40 4.73
C LEU A 147 -38.61 1.65 3.62
N HIS A 148 -37.36 1.26 3.87
CA HIS A 148 -36.69 0.26 3.05
C HIS A 148 -36.16 -0.87 3.92
N ASN A 149 -36.32 -2.08 3.41
CA ASN A 149 -35.96 -3.31 4.07
C ASN A 149 -35.01 -4.09 3.18
N SER A 150 -33.93 -4.56 3.79
CA SER A 150 -32.99 -5.48 3.17
C SER A 150 -33.31 -6.89 3.64
N LEU A 151 -33.42 -7.84 2.71
CA LEU A 151 -33.58 -9.27 2.97
C LEU A 151 -32.42 -10.02 2.31
N LEU A 152 -31.66 -10.75 3.12
CA LEU A 152 -30.55 -11.58 2.66
C LEU A 152 -31.14 -12.87 2.11
N PHE A 153 -31.36 -12.94 0.79
CA PHE A 153 -31.97 -14.13 0.18
C PHE A 153 -30.91 -15.14 -0.20
N ASP A 154 -29.97 -14.74 -1.06
CA ASP A 154 -28.80 -15.50 -1.47
C ASP A 154 -27.58 -14.55 -1.61
N THR A 155 -27.41 -13.68 -0.62
CA THR A 155 -26.38 -12.62 -0.62
C THR A 155 -24.99 -13.23 -0.49
N GLN A 156 -23.98 -12.65 -1.17
CA GLN A 156 -22.58 -13.05 -1.00
C GLN A 156 -22.04 -12.58 0.35
N LEU A 157 -22.16 -13.45 1.37
CA LEU A 157 -21.83 -13.12 2.76
C LEU A 157 -20.33 -12.80 2.98
N ASP A 158 -19.44 -13.31 2.13
CA ASP A 158 -18.01 -12.97 2.18
C ASP A 158 -17.78 -11.51 1.77
N HIS A 159 -18.41 -11.04 0.69
CA HIS A 159 -18.35 -9.63 0.31
C HIS A 159 -18.98 -8.74 1.38
N LEU A 160 -20.12 -9.14 1.95
CA LEU A 160 -20.73 -8.43 3.08
C LEU A 160 -19.75 -8.27 4.25
N SER A 161 -19.09 -9.35 4.65
CA SER A 161 -18.18 -9.32 5.81
C SER A 161 -16.90 -8.51 5.56
N ASN A 162 -16.41 -8.48 4.32
CA ASN A 162 -15.13 -7.84 3.99
C ASN A 162 -15.28 -6.38 3.54
N ALA A 163 -16.42 -6.02 2.94
CA ALA A 163 -16.73 -4.66 2.51
C ALA A 163 -17.07 -3.74 3.68
N LEU A 164 -17.56 -4.29 4.80
CA LEU A 164 -17.90 -3.53 6.00
C LEU A 164 -16.73 -3.56 7.01
N THR A 165 -16.32 -2.40 7.51
CA THR A 165 -15.26 -2.31 8.52
C THR A 165 -15.80 -2.77 9.88
N PRO A 166 -15.15 -3.73 10.56
CA PRO A 166 -15.53 -4.06 11.93
C PRO A 166 -15.24 -2.86 12.83
N ALA A 167 -16.26 -2.37 13.54
CA ALA A 167 -16.11 -1.27 14.48
C ALA A 167 -14.99 -1.56 15.49
N LYS A 168 -13.84 -0.89 15.35
CA LYS A 168 -12.64 -1.10 16.19
C LYS A 168 -12.91 -0.93 17.69
N GLU A 169 -13.91 -0.12 18.07
CA GLU A 169 -14.33 0.07 19.47
C GLU A 169 -15.20 -1.07 20.04
N LYS A 170 -15.92 -1.83 19.20
CA LYS A 170 -16.70 -3.01 19.66
C LYS A 170 -15.82 -4.24 19.89
N LEU A 171 -14.62 -4.27 19.32
CA LEU A 171 -13.66 -5.35 19.47
C LEU A 171 -12.91 -5.31 20.82
N GLN A 172 -12.75 -4.13 21.43
CA GLN A 172 -12.02 -4.01 22.70
C GLN A 172 -12.89 -4.28 23.94
N SER A 173 -14.21 -4.15 23.86
CA SER A 173 -15.08 -4.27 25.05
C SER A 173 -15.61 -5.69 25.32
N LYS A 174 -15.40 -6.66 24.42
CA LYS A 174 -15.71 -8.08 24.66
C LYS A 174 -14.70 -8.96 23.95
N GLY A 175 -13.70 -9.46 24.69
CA GLY A 175 -12.76 -10.44 24.19
C GLY A 175 -13.49 -11.71 23.74
N VAL A 176 -13.66 -11.88 22.43
CA VAL A 176 -14.00 -13.17 21.81
C VAL A 176 -13.44 -13.17 20.38
N ALA A 177 -12.65 -14.20 20.07
CA ALA A 177 -12.43 -14.67 18.71
C ALA A 177 -13.77 -15.15 18.10
N SER A 178 -14.62 -14.23 17.63
CA SER A 178 -15.77 -14.56 16.76
C SER A 178 -16.40 -13.28 16.18
N VAL A 179 -15.79 -12.69 15.16
CA VAL A 179 -16.43 -11.64 14.33
C VAL A 179 -16.71 -12.18 12.92
N ARG A 180 -16.99 -13.49 12.79
CA ARG A 180 -17.82 -14.01 11.70
C ARG A 180 -19.28 -13.85 12.16
N GLN A 181 -19.91 -12.71 11.84
CA GLN A 181 -21.17 -12.30 12.47
C GLN A 181 -22.41 -12.91 11.79
N ARG A 182 -23.15 -13.75 12.54
CA ARG A 182 -24.60 -13.68 12.84
C ARG A 182 -25.63 -13.35 11.74
N VAL A 183 -25.31 -13.52 10.46
CA VAL A 183 -26.28 -13.42 9.36
C VAL A 183 -26.37 -14.71 8.56
N THR A 184 -27.50 -14.96 7.92
CA THR A 184 -27.72 -16.12 7.04
C THR A 184 -28.65 -15.75 5.87
N ASN A 185 -28.72 -16.63 4.88
CA ASN A 185 -29.49 -16.47 3.66
C ASN A 185 -30.84 -17.21 3.77
N VAL A 186 -31.93 -16.53 3.39
CA VAL A 186 -33.30 -17.08 3.39
C VAL A 186 -33.45 -18.26 2.43
N ALA A 187 -32.68 -18.29 1.32
CA ALA A 187 -32.69 -19.39 0.35
C ALA A 187 -32.36 -20.75 0.98
N THR A 188 -31.70 -20.79 2.14
CA THR A 188 -31.44 -22.04 2.88
C THR A 188 -32.69 -22.66 3.53
N TYR A 189 -33.78 -21.90 3.63
CA TYR A 189 -35.02 -22.28 4.31
C TYR A 189 -36.23 -22.39 3.37
N THR A 190 -36.05 -22.18 2.06
CA THR A 190 -37.12 -22.26 1.05
C THR A 190 -36.62 -22.97 -0.20
N GLN A 191 -37.55 -23.52 -0.98
CA GLN A 191 -37.28 -24.11 -2.30
C GLN A 191 -37.53 -23.12 -3.45
N LEU A 192 -38.05 -21.93 -3.15
CA LEU A 192 -38.25 -20.89 -4.14
C LEU A 192 -36.91 -20.33 -4.59
N ASP A 193 -36.75 -20.06 -5.88
CA ASP A 193 -35.68 -19.18 -6.34
C ASP A 193 -36.01 -17.72 -6.01
N ILE A 194 -35.05 -16.82 -6.24
CA ILE A 194 -35.18 -15.42 -5.85
C ILE A 194 -36.32 -14.70 -6.58
N LEU A 195 -36.61 -15.05 -7.84
CA LEU A 195 -37.66 -14.40 -8.63
C LEU A 195 -39.04 -14.90 -8.19
N ALA A 196 -39.18 -16.20 -7.98
CA ALA A 196 -40.40 -16.80 -7.44
C ALA A 196 -40.69 -16.30 -6.02
N PHE A 197 -39.66 -16.11 -5.20
CA PHE A 197 -39.81 -15.50 -3.88
C PHE A 197 -40.26 -14.03 -3.97
N MET A 198 -39.68 -13.24 -4.86
CA MET A 198 -40.11 -11.84 -5.07
C MET A 198 -41.56 -11.76 -5.55
N ASP A 199 -42.00 -12.65 -6.46
CA ASP A 199 -43.40 -12.68 -6.91
C ASP A 199 -44.34 -13.13 -5.79
N TYR A 200 -43.98 -14.14 -5.00
CA TYR A 200 -44.73 -14.50 -3.79
C TYR A 200 -44.90 -13.30 -2.85
N VAL A 201 -43.81 -12.56 -2.58
CA VAL A 201 -43.89 -11.36 -1.73
C VAL A 201 -44.80 -10.30 -2.33
N ARG A 202 -44.69 -10.05 -3.64
CA ARG A 202 -45.57 -9.12 -4.36
C ARG A 202 -47.04 -9.48 -4.20
N GLN A 203 -47.39 -10.75 -4.44
CA GLN A 203 -48.77 -11.23 -4.36
C GLN A 203 -49.33 -11.10 -2.94
N GLU A 204 -48.59 -11.53 -1.92
CA GLU A 204 -49.03 -11.46 -0.52
C GLU A 204 -49.13 -10.02 -0.01
N MET A 205 -48.26 -9.12 -0.48
CA MET A 205 -48.25 -7.73 -0.03
C MET A 205 -49.30 -6.87 -0.74
N CYS A 206 -49.46 -7.05 -2.07
CA CYS A 206 -50.19 -6.11 -2.92
C CYS A 206 -51.38 -6.73 -3.68
N GLY A 207 -51.45 -8.05 -3.81
CA GLY A 207 -52.40 -8.71 -4.69
C GLY A 207 -52.18 -8.33 -6.16
N THR A 208 -53.25 -7.90 -6.84
CA THR A 208 -53.23 -7.54 -8.28
C THR A 208 -53.14 -6.05 -8.55
N GLU A 209 -53.24 -5.19 -7.53
CA GLU A 209 -53.26 -3.74 -7.68
C GLU A 209 -51.85 -3.20 -7.96
N VAL A 210 -51.73 -2.34 -8.98
CA VAL A 210 -50.45 -1.76 -9.42
C VAL A 210 -50.51 -0.25 -9.56
N LEU A 211 -49.37 0.40 -9.35
CA LEU A 211 -49.09 1.76 -9.79
C LEU A 211 -48.06 1.66 -10.91
N GLU A 212 -48.47 1.94 -12.14
CA GLU A 212 -47.56 1.99 -13.28
C GLU A 212 -46.92 3.38 -13.36
N LEU A 213 -45.59 3.45 -13.23
CA LEU A 213 -44.86 4.69 -13.50
C LEU A 213 -44.56 4.78 -14.99
N THR A 214 -44.71 5.97 -15.56
CA THR A 214 -44.52 6.27 -16.97
C THR A 214 -43.09 6.74 -17.25
N GLU A 215 -42.71 6.78 -18.54
CA GLU A 215 -41.43 7.38 -18.97
C GLU A 215 -41.35 8.88 -18.66
N GLU A 216 -42.48 9.58 -18.49
CA GLU A 216 -42.49 10.98 -18.05
C GLU A 216 -42.14 11.09 -16.57
N ASP A 217 -42.72 10.23 -15.73
CA ASP A 217 -42.42 10.16 -14.30
C ASP A 217 -40.92 9.89 -14.07
N MET A 218 -40.31 9.07 -14.94
CA MET A 218 -38.87 8.77 -14.89
C MET A 218 -37.98 10.00 -15.08
N LYS A 219 -38.45 11.07 -15.76
CA LYS A 219 -37.66 12.30 -15.91
C LYS A 219 -37.47 13.01 -14.57
N GLU A 220 -38.51 13.08 -13.75
CA GLU A 220 -38.40 13.69 -12.42
C GLU A 220 -37.66 12.78 -11.44
N VAL A 221 -37.85 11.46 -11.53
CA VAL A 221 -37.01 10.48 -10.82
C VAL A 221 -35.54 10.73 -11.14
N ALA A 222 -35.17 10.96 -12.41
CA ALA A 222 -33.80 11.23 -12.80
C ALA A 222 -33.24 12.54 -12.18
N GLU A 223 -34.06 13.57 -11.98
CA GLU A 223 -33.63 14.80 -11.29
C GLU A 223 -33.38 14.57 -9.79
N ILE A 224 -34.21 13.77 -9.12
CA ILE A 224 -33.97 13.38 -7.73
C ILE A 224 -32.73 12.48 -7.63
N GLU A 225 -32.56 11.56 -8.58
CA GLU A 225 -31.42 10.64 -8.66
C GLU A 225 -30.10 11.42 -8.72
N LYS A 226 -30.02 12.48 -9.53
CA LYS A 226 -28.82 13.34 -9.63
C LYS A 226 -28.38 13.91 -8.29
N GLU A 227 -29.33 14.32 -7.43
CA GLU A 227 -29.01 14.79 -6.08
C GLU A 227 -28.42 13.65 -5.24
N LEU A 228 -29.08 12.49 -5.25
CA LEU A 228 -28.72 11.33 -4.45
C LEU A 228 -27.40 10.66 -4.88
N SER A 229 -27.05 10.77 -6.17
CA SER A 229 -25.80 10.27 -6.74
C SER A 229 -24.64 11.26 -6.62
N SER A 230 -24.89 12.51 -6.20
CA SER A 230 -23.84 13.53 -6.12
C SER A 230 -22.80 13.21 -5.04
N ASP A 231 -21.54 13.55 -5.31
CA ASP A 231 -20.46 13.40 -4.33
C ASP A 231 -20.75 14.19 -3.06
N ASP A 232 -21.41 15.34 -3.16
CA ASP A 232 -21.84 16.14 -2.01
C ASP A 232 -22.85 15.39 -1.12
N PHE A 233 -23.75 14.61 -1.72
CA PHE A 233 -24.70 13.81 -0.95
C PHE A 233 -24.05 12.56 -0.37
N VAL A 234 -23.23 11.85 -1.16
CA VAL A 234 -22.59 10.58 -0.77
C VAL A 234 -21.47 10.83 0.25
N TYR A 235 -20.59 11.80 -0.03
CA TYR A 235 -19.36 12.10 0.71
C TYR A 235 -19.42 13.45 1.46
N GLY A 236 -20.15 14.45 0.94
CA GLY A 236 -20.15 15.83 1.47
C GLY A 236 -20.90 16.05 2.79
N LYS A 237 -21.66 15.06 3.29
CA LYS A 237 -22.28 15.07 4.64
C LYS A 237 -21.36 14.53 5.73
N ASN A 238 -20.04 14.61 5.56
CA ASN A 238 -19.13 14.39 6.67
C ASN A 238 -19.20 15.61 7.62
N PRO A 239 -19.75 15.47 8.84
CA PRO A 239 -19.77 16.56 9.80
C PRO A 239 -18.34 17.04 10.07
N LYS A 240 -18.17 18.31 10.44
CA LYS A 240 -16.91 18.78 11.00
C LYS A 240 -16.54 17.85 12.15
N TYR A 241 -15.38 17.22 12.05
CA TYR A 241 -14.87 16.37 13.12
C TYR A 241 -13.48 16.81 13.49
N SER A 242 -13.20 16.72 14.80
CA SER A 242 -11.90 17.07 15.34
C SER A 242 -11.10 15.79 15.57
N LEU A 243 -9.89 15.73 15.04
CA LEU A 243 -8.92 14.71 15.39
C LEU A 243 -7.99 15.26 16.47
N VAL A 244 -7.70 14.44 17.47
CA VAL A 244 -6.60 14.68 18.40
C VAL A 244 -5.53 13.62 18.16
N ARG A 245 -4.29 14.07 18.03
CA ARG A 245 -3.12 13.22 17.80
C ARG A 245 -2.04 13.58 18.79
N LYS A 246 -1.64 12.63 19.63
CA LYS A 246 -0.65 12.86 20.67
C LYS A 246 0.52 11.90 20.56
N HIS A 247 1.75 12.40 20.61
CA HIS A 247 2.95 11.58 20.63
C HIS A 247 4.11 12.30 21.31
N ARG A 248 4.88 11.60 22.14
CA ARG A 248 6.17 12.08 22.66
C ARG A 248 7.34 11.64 21.80
N PHE A 249 8.15 12.59 21.35
CA PHE A 249 9.38 12.36 20.60
C PHE A 249 10.60 12.65 21.48
N GLU A 250 11.54 11.72 21.48
CA GLU A 250 12.82 11.91 22.17
C GLU A 250 13.57 13.09 21.55
N GLY A 251 14.09 13.99 22.39
CA GLY A 251 14.78 15.21 21.97
C GLY A 251 13.88 16.37 21.54
N VAL A 252 12.55 16.19 21.48
CA VAL A 252 11.59 17.26 21.09
C VAL A 252 10.60 17.55 22.22
N GLY A 253 9.98 16.50 22.78
CA GLY A 253 8.87 16.61 23.72
C GLY A 253 7.60 15.89 23.23
N THR A 254 6.56 15.97 24.05
CA THR A 254 5.17 15.62 23.79
C THR A 254 4.54 16.67 22.90
N LEU A 255 4.03 16.23 21.75
CA LEU A 255 3.24 17.02 20.83
C LEU A 255 1.82 16.48 20.83
N GLU A 256 0.83 17.38 20.81
CA GLU A 256 -0.59 17.07 20.66
C GLU A 256 -1.19 18.02 19.62
N ALA A 257 -1.65 17.46 18.49
CA ALA A 257 -2.28 18.22 17.41
C ALA A 257 -3.80 18.03 17.45
N HIS A 258 -4.53 19.15 17.46
CA HIS A 258 -5.98 19.24 17.36
C HIS A 258 -6.33 19.73 15.96
N ILE A 259 -7.04 18.92 15.19
CA ILE A 259 -7.22 19.13 13.75
C ILE A 259 -8.71 19.15 13.45
N GLU A 260 -9.25 20.24 12.91
CA GLU A 260 -10.63 20.31 12.43
C GLU A 260 -10.66 19.97 10.95
N LEU A 261 -11.38 18.91 10.59
CA LEU A 261 -11.51 18.45 9.21
C LEU A 261 -12.93 18.67 8.68
N LYS A 262 -13.01 19.04 7.41
CA LYS A 262 -14.24 19.01 6.61
C LYS A 262 -13.92 18.43 5.23
N ASN A 263 -14.60 17.35 4.83
CA ASN A 263 -14.34 16.65 3.57
C ASN A 263 -12.85 16.29 3.38
N ASN A 264 -12.21 15.80 4.46
CA ASN A 264 -10.78 15.51 4.51
C ASN A 264 -9.85 16.72 4.29
N ILE A 265 -10.37 17.96 4.28
CA ILE A 265 -9.56 19.18 4.20
C ILE A 265 -9.35 19.75 5.60
N ILE A 266 -8.11 20.16 5.89
CA ILE A 266 -7.73 20.82 7.14
C ILE A 266 -8.33 22.22 7.19
N GLY A 267 -9.38 22.39 8.00
CA GLY A 267 -9.99 23.70 8.26
C GLY A 267 -9.21 24.51 9.28
N SER A 268 -8.73 23.84 10.33
CA SER A 268 -7.83 24.41 11.33
C SER A 268 -6.96 23.30 11.94
N ILE A 269 -5.76 23.66 12.39
CA ILE A 269 -4.88 22.78 13.15
C ILE A 269 -4.20 23.62 14.24
N ASN A 270 -4.24 23.12 15.48
CA ASN A 270 -3.58 23.72 16.63
C ASN A 270 -2.66 22.69 17.28
N MET A 271 -1.55 23.13 17.84
CA MET A 271 -0.63 22.26 18.57
C MET A 271 -0.48 22.69 20.03
N VAL A 272 -0.45 21.71 20.93
CA VAL A 272 -0.19 21.87 22.36
C VAL A 272 0.80 20.80 22.82
N GLY A 273 1.57 21.07 23.88
CA GLY A 273 2.61 20.14 24.32
C GLY A 273 3.69 20.78 25.20
N ASP A 274 4.73 20.01 25.53
CA ASP A 274 5.89 20.42 26.34
C ASP A 274 7.16 20.62 25.49
N TYR A 275 6.99 21.01 24.22
CA TYR A 275 8.06 21.29 23.28
C TYR A 275 8.58 22.73 23.39
N PHE A 276 9.82 22.96 22.94
CA PHE A 276 10.42 24.30 22.93
C PHE A 276 10.16 25.00 21.59
N LEU A 277 9.43 26.11 21.64
CA LEU A 277 9.22 27.01 20.50
C LEU A 277 10.47 27.86 20.25
N LEU A 278 10.85 27.98 18.98
CA LEU A 278 11.94 28.80 18.48
C LEU A 278 11.45 29.88 17.49
N GLY A 279 10.26 29.69 16.89
CA GLY A 279 9.62 30.61 15.94
C GLY A 279 8.10 30.66 16.11
N ASP A 280 7.41 31.39 15.22
CA ASP A 280 5.95 31.53 15.25
C ASP A 280 5.29 30.28 14.65
N ILE A 281 4.76 29.41 15.51
CA ILE A 281 4.15 28.15 15.09
C ILE A 281 2.89 28.36 14.24
N ASP A 282 2.11 29.42 14.50
CA ASP A 282 0.84 29.62 13.84
C ASP A 282 1.08 30.17 12.43
N HIS A 283 1.91 31.21 12.31
CA HIS A 283 2.23 31.83 11.04
C HIS A 283 3.15 30.96 10.18
N ASP A 284 4.27 30.49 10.73
CA ASP A 284 5.36 29.88 9.94
C ASP A 284 5.15 28.38 9.68
N PHE A 285 4.12 27.76 10.28
CA PHE A 285 3.88 26.32 10.17
C PHE A 285 2.40 25.94 10.02
N LEU A 286 1.55 26.22 11.01
CA LEU A 286 0.18 25.68 11.05
C LEU A 286 -0.74 26.32 10.02
N SER A 287 -0.57 27.62 9.72
CA SER A 287 -1.37 28.33 8.72
C SER A 287 -1.22 27.73 7.31
N LEU A 288 -0.05 27.18 6.99
CA LEU A 288 0.28 26.63 5.68
C LEU A 288 -0.48 25.33 5.38
N LEU A 289 -0.90 24.64 6.43
CA LEU A 289 -1.69 23.41 6.36
C LEU A 289 -3.18 23.70 6.17
N LYS A 290 -3.64 24.94 6.37
CA LYS A 290 -5.05 25.29 6.17
C LYS A 290 -5.44 25.15 4.69
N GLY A 291 -6.53 24.44 4.44
CA GLY A 291 -6.98 24.09 3.08
C GLY A 291 -6.21 22.93 2.44
N CYS A 292 -5.22 22.34 3.14
CA CYS A 292 -4.53 21.16 2.67
C CYS A 292 -5.40 19.91 2.85
N GLU A 293 -5.32 18.97 1.92
CA GLU A 293 -5.91 17.65 2.08
C GLU A 293 -5.20 16.90 3.23
N PHE A 294 -5.95 16.24 4.10
CA PHE A 294 -5.44 15.51 5.25
C PHE A 294 -4.93 14.12 4.84
N THR A 295 -3.95 14.12 3.94
CA THR A 295 -3.18 12.95 3.52
C THR A 295 -1.71 13.15 3.87
N ARG A 296 -0.96 12.05 3.97
CA ARG A 296 0.47 12.13 4.31
C ARG A 296 1.23 12.89 3.23
N GLU A 297 0.93 12.59 1.98
CA GLU A 297 1.58 13.10 0.79
C GLU A 297 1.32 14.60 0.64
N ALA A 298 0.07 15.05 0.75
CA ALA A 298 -0.26 16.47 0.62
C ALA A 298 0.35 17.31 1.76
N VAL A 299 0.36 16.80 3.00
CA VAL A 299 1.01 17.49 4.12
C VAL A 299 2.53 17.46 3.99
N GLU A 300 3.12 16.39 3.46
CA GLU A 300 4.57 16.31 3.20
C GLU A 300 4.98 17.33 2.13
N GLU A 301 4.30 17.38 0.99
CA GLU A 301 4.53 18.34 -0.09
C GLU A 301 4.40 19.79 0.42
N ARG A 302 3.37 20.08 1.24
CA ARG A 302 3.14 21.42 1.79
C ARG A 302 4.27 21.91 2.71
N LEU A 303 5.04 20.98 3.27
CA LEU A 303 6.10 21.25 4.24
C LEU A 303 7.51 20.98 3.66
N GLU A 304 7.65 20.68 2.38
CA GLU A 304 8.90 20.21 1.76
C GLU A 304 10.07 21.20 1.97
N ASP A 305 9.79 22.50 1.83
CA ASP A 305 10.80 23.57 1.95
C ASP A 305 10.91 24.16 3.38
N ILE A 306 10.25 23.55 4.36
CA ILE A 306 10.15 24.09 5.72
C ILE A 306 10.99 23.27 6.69
N ASP A 307 12.01 23.91 7.25
CA ASP A 307 12.76 23.34 8.36
C ASP A 307 11.99 23.53 9.68
N LEU A 308 11.14 22.55 10.02
CA LEU A 308 10.38 22.57 11.28
C LEU A 308 11.27 22.68 12.53
N SER A 309 12.56 22.37 12.43
CA SER A 309 13.48 22.45 13.57
C SER A 309 13.82 23.88 13.98
N THR A 310 13.57 24.86 13.10
CA THR A 310 13.70 26.30 13.41
C THR A 310 12.46 26.87 14.09
N ILE A 311 11.35 26.13 14.10
CA ILE A 311 10.07 26.55 14.69
C ILE A 311 9.84 25.81 16.02
N ILE A 312 10.05 24.49 16.02
CA ILE A 312 10.02 23.66 17.23
C ILE A 312 11.36 22.94 17.34
N ARG A 313 12.09 23.16 18.44
CA ARG A 313 13.44 22.63 18.63
C ARG A 313 13.49 21.12 18.42
N GLY A 314 14.27 20.70 17.42
CA GLY A 314 14.54 19.29 17.13
C GLY A 314 13.41 18.56 16.40
N LEU A 315 12.28 19.21 16.12
CA LEU A 315 11.19 18.62 15.37
C LEU A 315 11.60 18.45 13.90
N LYS A 316 11.49 17.23 13.39
CA LYS A 316 11.65 16.92 11.96
C LYS A 316 10.28 16.71 11.31
N GLN A 317 10.16 17.07 10.04
CA GLN A 317 8.95 16.85 9.23
C GLN A 317 8.39 15.43 9.37
N ARG A 318 9.26 14.42 9.32
CA ARG A 318 8.86 13.02 9.50
C ARG A 318 8.22 12.71 10.86
N GLN A 319 8.69 13.33 11.93
CA GLN A 319 8.09 13.17 13.26
C GLN A 319 6.70 13.82 13.30
N PHE A 320 6.53 14.97 12.65
CA PHE A 320 5.22 15.60 12.50
C PHE A 320 4.26 14.76 11.65
N LEU A 321 4.68 14.25 10.49
CA LEU A 321 3.87 13.32 9.69
C LEU A 321 3.52 12.05 10.49
N ARG A 322 4.43 11.57 11.35
CA ARG A 322 4.15 10.47 12.26
C ARG A 322 3.16 10.82 13.36
N LEU A 323 3.14 12.05 13.85
CA LEU A 323 2.13 12.54 14.78
C LEU A 323 0.74 12.45 14.15
N LEU A 324 0.59 12.98 12.93
CA LEU A 324 -0.71 13.06 12.26
C LEU A 324 -1.24 11.70 11.78
N PHE A 325 -0.38 10.92 11.14
CA PHE A 325 -0.76 9.72 10.36
C PHE A 325 -0.23 8.41 10.93
N GLY A 326 0.42 8.42 12.10
CA GLY A 326 1.06 7.23 12.67
C GLY A 326 2.32 6.80 11.92
N ARG A 327 2.81 5.58 12.18
CA ARG A 327 3.88 5.00 11.36
C ARG A 327 3.27 4.56 10.03
N GLU A 328 4.01 4.73 8.93
CA GLU A 328 3.63 4.08 7.68
C GLU A 328 3.40 2.58 7.91
N PRO A 329 2.44 1.95 7.21
CA PRO A 329 2.20 0.52 7.30
C PRO A 329 3.52 -0.23 7.10
N HIS A 330 4.08 -0.74 8.20
CA HIS A 330 5.29 -1.54 8.11
C HIS A 330 4.88 -2.92 7.62
N VAL A 331 5.24 -3.24 6.38
CA VAL A 331 5.10 -4.61 5.88
C VAL A 331 5.88 -5.52 6.83
N MET A 332 5.18 -6.44 7.51
CA MET A 332 5.83 -7.34 8.46
C MET A 332 6.82 -8.25 7.72
N LYS A 333 8.01 -8.43 8.30
CA LYS A 333 8.99 -9.37 7.76
C LYS A 333 8.39 -10.78 7.74
N PRO A 334 8.31 -11.42 6.58
CA PRO A 334 7.70 -12.74 6.48
C PRO A 334 8.57 -13.80 7.17
N LYS A 335 7.93 -14.88 7.63
CA LYS A 335 8.62 -15.94 8.39
C LYS A 335 9.74 -16.64 7.62
N TRP A 336 9.68 -16.65 6.29
CA TRP A 336 10.70 -17.25 5.41
C TRP A 336 11.95 -16.37 5.28
N LEU A 337 11.88 -15.09 5.62
CA LEU A 337 13.01 -14.16 5.58
C LEU A 337 13.77 -14.20 6.91
N LYS A 338 14.37 -15.36 7.21
CA LYS A 338 15.19 -15.59 8.40
C LYS A 338 16.62 -15.91 8.01
N ILE A 339 17.56 -15.40 8.80
CA ILE A 339 18.98 -15.67 8.67
C ILE A 339 19.37 -16.55 9.85
N ASP A 340 20.09 -17.63 9.59
CA ASP A 340 20.66 -18.45 10.66
C ASP A 340 21.91 -17.77 11.24
N LEU A 341 21.89 -17.52 12.55
CA LEU A 341 22.96 -16.84 13.29
C LEU A 341 23.74 -17.79 14.22
N THR A 342 23.50 -19.10 14.14
CA THR A 342 23.98 -20.07 15.14
C THR A 342 25.49 -20.40 15.10
N SER A 343 26.26 -19.82 14.17
CA SER A 343 27.68 -20.14 13.98
C SER A 343 28.63 -19.08 14.56
N LYS A 344 29.40 -19.43 15.60
CA LYS A 344 30.31 -18.50 16.33
C LYS A 344 31.81 -18.62 16.01
N LYS A 345 32.27 -19.66 15.29
CA LYS A 345 33.72 -20.01 15.28
C LYS A 345 34.58 -19.38 14.16
N SER A 346 34.09 -19.12 12.94
CA SER A 346 34.96 -18.60 11.85
C SER A 346 34.75 -17.14 11.44
N THR A 347 33.67 -16.48 11.90
CA THR A 347 33.42 -15.04 11.63
C THR A 347 34.49 -14.13 12.24
N GLY A 348 35.09 -14.52 13.38
CA GLY A 348 36.08 -13.73 14.10
C GLY A 348 37.44 -13.61 13.41
N GLU A 349 37.86 -14.64 12.66
CA GLU A 349 39.16 -14.64 11.96
C GLU A 349 39.16 -13.62 10.83
N THR A 350 38.16 -13.68 9.94
CA THR A 350 37.96 -12.72 8.84
C THR A 350 37.81 -11.29 9.38
N ALA A 351 37.04 -11.10 10.45
CA ALA A 351 36.87 -9.79 11.09
C ALA A 351 38.21 -9.25 11.64
N GLY A 352 39.01 -10.10 12.29
CA GLY A 352 40.32 -9.72 12.83
C GLY A 352 41.32 -9.33 11.75
N ILE A 353 41.35 -10.05 10.63
CA ILE A 353 42.21 -9.71 9.47
C ILE A 353 41.80 -8.36 8.89
N LEU A 354 40.51 -8.15 8.63
CA LEU A 354 40.01 -6.88 8.09
C LEU A 354 40.32 -5.69 9.02
N ALA A 355 40.15 -5.88 10.33
CA ALA A 355 40.47 -4.86 11.33
C ALA A 355 41.98 -4.55 11.38
N LYS A 356 42.84 -5.57 11.33
CA LYS A 356 44.30 -5.41 11.34
C LYS A 356 44.82 -4.61 10.14
N HIS A 357 44.20 -4.77 8.98
CA HIS A 357 44.56 -4.04 7.77
C HIS A 357 43.81 -2.70 7.61
N HIS A 358 42.99 -2.31 8.60
CA HIS A 358 42.16 -1.11 8.58
C HIS A 358 41.23 -1.04 7.35
N MET A 359 40.66 -2.18 6.96
CA MET A 359 39.84 -2.29 5.75
C MET A 359 38.36 -2.02 6.02
N ASN A 360 37.78 -1.18 5.17
CA ASN A 360 36.33 -1.04 5.08
C ASN A 360 35.73 -2.16 4.24
N THR A 361 34.52 -2.58 4.60
CA THR A 361 33.74 -3.55 3.80
C THR A 361 32.32 -3.07 3.67
N ILE A 362 31.75 -3.26 2.48
CA ILE A 362 30.32 -3.00 2.25
C ILE A 362 29.44 -3.91 3.12
N CYS A 363 29.97 -5.05 3.56
CA CYS A 363 29.32 -5.96 4.49
C CYS A 363 29.00 -5.28 5.83
N THR A 364 29.91 -4.44 6.32
CA THR A 364 29.74 -3.67 7.57
C THR A 364 28.99 -2.37 7.32
N SER A 365 29.43 -1.56 6.34
CA SER A 365 28.83 -0.24 6.08
C SER A 365 27.38 -0.34 5.60
N GLY A 366 27.06 -1.37 4.82
CA GLY A 366 25.70 -1.64 4.31
C GLY A 366 24.82 -2.49 5.24
N LEU A 367 25.28 -2.84 6.44
CA LEU A 367 24.57 -3.73 7.39
C LEU A 367 24.09 -5.04 6.72
N CYS A 368 24.98 -5.70 5.99
CA CYS A 368 24.61 -6.86 5.18
C CYS A 368 24.15 -8.05 6.05
N PRO A 369 22.97 -8.64 5.76
CA PRO A 369 22.47 -9.79 6.50
C PRO A 369 23.36 -11.04 6.36
N ASN A 370 24.05 -11.18 5.23
CA ASN A 370 24.83 -12.37 4.89
C ASN A 370 26.27 -12.31 5.43
N ARG A 371 26.61 -11.27 6.19
CA ARG A 371 27.99 -11.02 6.64
C ARG A 371 28.61 -12.24 7.33
N SER A 372 27.87 -12.86 8.25
CA SER A 372 28.34 -14.04 8.99
C SER A 372 28.65 -15.19 8.04
N GLU A 373 27.72 -15.52 7.15
CA GLU A 373 27.86 -16.62 6.17
C GLU A 373 29.05 -16.38 5.23
N CYS A 374 29.15 -15.19 4.61
CA CYS A 374 30.23 -14.86 3.70
C CYS A 374 31.60 -14.92 4.39
N TRP A 375 31.70 -14.36 5.61
CA TRP A 375 32.95 -14.33 6.35
C TRP A 375 33.39 -15.71 6.82
N MET A 376 32.44 -16.61 7.11
CA MET A 376 32.73 -18.01 7.40
C MET A 376 33.33 -18.73 6.19
N ALA A 377 32.84 -18.41 4.99
CA ALA A 377 33.39 -18.88 3.73
C ALA A 377 34.68 -18.13 3.31
N ARG A 378 35.29 -17.37 4.23
CA ARG A 378 36.46 -16.51 3.98
C ARG A 378 36.28 -15.61 2.75
N THR A 379 35.07 -15.09 2.56
CA THR A 379 34.74 -14.18 1.45
C THR A 379 34.31 -12.84 2.03
N ALA A 380 34.90 -11.75 1.53
CA ALA A 380 34.51 -10.40 1.89
C ALA A 380 34.61 -9.49 0.66
N THR A 381 33.60 -8.65 0.46
CA THR A 381 33.67 -7.57 -0.52
C THR A 381 34.35 -6.37 0.11
N LEU A 382 35.55 -6.05 -0.37
CA LEU A 382 36.36 -4.96 0.13
C LEU A 382 35.83 -3.64 -0.45
N MET A 383 35.75 -2.61 0.39
CA MET A 383 35.26 -1.29 0.00
C MET A 383 36.40 -0.28 0.09
N ILE A 384 36.80 0.30 -1.04
CA ILE A 384 37.90 1.27 -1.14
C ILE A 384 37.38 2.71 -1.16
N GLY A 385 38.28 3.68 -0.97
CA GLY A 385 37.98 5.10 -1.02
C GLY A 385 37.46 5.69 0.29
N GLY A 386 37.45 4.89 1.37
CA GLY A 386 36.94 5.26 2.70
C GLY A 386 35.59 4.64 3.04
N ASP A 387 34.92 5.19 4.05
CA ASP A 387 33.63 4.76 4.60
C ASP A 387 32.54 5.85 4.49
N ILE A 388 32.89 7.02 3.95
CA ILE A 388 32.00 8.16 3.70
C ILE A 388 31.88 8.35 2.19
N CYS A 389 30.65 8.30 1.69
CA CYS A 389 30.28 8.48 0.30
C CYS A 389 29.87 9.93 0.01
N THR A 390 30.24 10.46 -1.15
CA THR A 390 29.77 11.78 -1.61
C THR A 390 28.29 11.77 -2.01
N ARG A 391 27.68 10.58 -2.13
CA ARG A 391 26.29 10.38 -2.54
C ARG A 391 25.44 9.82 -1.40
N LYS A 392 24.13 10.07 -1.48
CA LYS A 392 23.14 9.68 -0.46
C LYS A 392 21.94 8.98 -1.09
N CYS A 393 22.16 7.78 -1.61
CA CYS A 393 21.06 6.94 -2.10
C CYS A 393 20.14 6.53 -0.95
N ARG A 394 18.82 6.65 -1.12
CA ARG A 394 17.84 6.52 -0.02
C ARG A 394 17.66 5.07 0.50
N PHE A 395 18.28 4.09 -0.16
CA PHE A 395 18.33 2.69 0.26
C PHE A 395 19.62 2.33 1.01
N CYS A 396 20.69 3.13 0.86
CA CYS A 396 22.05 2.74 1.23
C CYS A 396 22.41 3.26 2.63
N ASN A 397 22.93 2.36 3.48
CA ASN A 397 23.32 2.69 4.85
C ASN A 397 24.76 3.21 5.00
N THR A 398 25.57 3.17 3.94
CA THR A 398 26.91 3.76 3.99
C THR A 398 26.81 5.26 4.29
N LEU A 399 27.66 5.76 5.19
CA LEU A 399 27.62 7.15 5.62
C LEU A 399 27.80 8.08 4.43
N SER A 400 27.00 9.15 4.36
CA SER A 400 27.14 10.20 3.35
C SER A 400 27.69 11.47 3.96
N GLY A 401 28.56 12.17 3.23
CA GLY A 401 29.15 13.42 3.69
C GLY A 401 30.39 13.80 2.90
N ARG A 402 31.22 14.67 3.47
CA ARG A 402 32.53 15.02 2.89
C ARG A 402 33.56 13.95 3.28
N PRO A 403 34.11 13.16 2.34
CA PRO A 403 35.09 12.14 2.65
C PRO A 403 36.42 12.76 3.12
N LYS A 404 37.25 11.93 3.77
CA LYS A 404 38.65 12.26 4.01
C LYS A 404 39.45 12.16 2.70
N LEU A 405 40.65 12.73 2.70
CA LEU A 405 41.62 12.53 1.61
C LEU A 405 41.86 11.04 1.40
N LEU A 406 42.01 10.63 0.13
CA LEU A 406 42.38 9.25 -0.20
C LEU A 406 43.69 8.90 0.49
N ASN A 407 43.74 7.72 1.10
CA ASN A 407 44.97 7.18 1.65
C ASN A 407 45.79 6.55 0.51
N PRO A 408 46.98 7.08 0.17
CA PRO A 408 47.81 6.53 -0.91
C PRO A 408 48.26 5.08 -0.66
N ASP A 409 48.25 4.62 0.59
CA ASP A 409 48.65 3.27 1.01
C ASP A 409 47.48 2.26 1.00
N GLU A 410 46.24 2.72 0.78
CA GLU A 410 45.06 1.84 0.73
C GLU A 410 45.19 0.73 -0.34
N PRO A 411 45.65 0.99 -1.59
CA PRO A 411 45.87 -0.06 -2.60
C PRO A 411 46.71 -1.24 -2.11
N ARG A 412 47.83 -0.95 -1.44
CA ARG A 412 48.72 -1.98 -0.87
C ARG A 412 48.03 -2.77 0.23
N ARG A 413 47.31 -2.10 1.14
CA ARG A 413 46.58 -2.76 2.24
C ARG A 413 45.45 -3.65 1.73
N VAL A 414 44.77 -3.25 0.66
CA VAL A 414 43.76 -4.08 -0.02
C VAL A 414 44.43 -5.35 -0.53
N ALA A 415 45.54 -5.24 -1.27
CA ALA A 415 46.27 -6.39 -1.80
C ALA A 415 46.78 -7.34 -0.70
N GLU A 416 47.29 -6.80 0.41
CA GLU A 416 47.71 -7.57 1.59
C GLU A 416 46.53 -8.28 2.26
N SER A 417 45.36 -7.64 2.30
CA SER A 417 44.14 -8.23 2.86
C SER A 417 43.64 -9.39 2.00
N VAL A 418 43.65 -9.23 0.68
CA VAL A 418 43.34 -10.31 -0.29
C VAL A 418 44.26 -11.51 -0.04
N LYS A 419 45.56 -11.27 0.15
CA LYS A 419 46.57 -12.30 0.45
C LYS A 419 46.33 -12.98 1.79
N ALA A 420 46.10 -12.19 2.84
CA ALA A 420 45.88 -12.69 4.20
C ALA A 420 44.62 -13.55 4.30
N LEU A 421 43.56 -13.17 3.58
CA LEU A 421 42.31 -13.93 3.48
C LEU A 421 42.41 -15.13 2.52
N LYS A 422 43.50 -15.22 1.74
CA LYS A 422 43.72 -16.26 0.71
C LYS A 422 42.57 -16.34 -0.30
N LEU A 423 42.08 -15.18 -0.74
CA LEU A 423 40.96 -15.11 -1.68
C LEU A 423 41.37 -15.62 -3.06
N ARG A 424 40.68 -16.65 -3.55
CA ARG A 424 40.75 -17.05 -4.97
C ARG A 424 39.97 -16.11 -5.89
N TYR A 425 38.98 -15.41 -5.32
CA TYR A 425 38.11 -14.46 -6.00
C TYR A 425 37.91 -13.24 -5.09
N ALA A 426 38.41 -12.08 -5.51
CA ALA A 426 38.29 -10.83 -4.78
C ALA A 426 37.22 -9.94 -5.43
N VAL A 427 36.22 -9.53 -4.64
CA VAL A 427 35.22 -8.55 -5.07
C VAL A 427 35.55 -7.21 -4.44
N ILE A 428 35.77 -6.20 -5.27
CA ILE A 428 36.12 -4.84 -4.86
C ILE A 428 34.97 -3.90 -5.22
N THR A 429 34.55 -3.07 -4.28
CA THR A 429 33.59 -1.96 -4.48
C THR A 429 34.18 -0.67 -3.89
N SER A 430 33.53 0.47 -4.08
CA SER A 430 33.93 1.72 -3.45
C SER A 430 32.74 2.54 -2.99
N VAL A 431 33.02 3.53 -2.14
CA VAL A 431 32.17 4.71 -2.04
C VAL A 431 32.31 5.56 -3.31
N ASP A 432 31.33 6.42 -3.60
CA ASP A 432 31.49 7.45 -4.63
C ASP A 432 32.42 8.57 -4.10
N ARG A 433 33.27 9.09 -5.00
CA ARG A 433 34.29 10.11 -4.72
C ARG A 433 34.15 11.30 -5.66
N ASP A 434 32.95 11.89 -5.69
CA ASP A 434 32.65 13.07 -6.52
C ASP A 434 33.46 14.32 -6.15
N ASP A 435 34.17 14.28 -5.02
CA ASP A 435 35.10 15.30 -4.56
C ASP A 435 36.43 15.29 -5.33
N LEU A 436 36.74 14.24 -6.08
CA LEU A 436 37.98 14.09 -6.84
C LEU A 436 37.79 14.42 -8.33
N PRO A 437 38.82 14.98 -9.01
CA PRO A 437 38.72 15.37 -10.41
C PRO A 437 38.47 14.19 -11.38
N ASP A 438 38.94 12.99 -11.01
CA ASP A 438 38.78 11.74 -11.75
C ASP A 438 37.76 10.80 -11.10
N TYR A 439 36.97 11.28 -10.14
CA TYR A 439 36.01 10.50 -9.36
C TYR A 439 36.61 9.24 -8.69
N GLY A 440 37.93 9.21 -8.46
CA GLY A 440 38.64 8.10 -7.85
C GLY A 440 39.11 6.99 -8.82
N ALA A 441 38.99 7.18 -10.14
CA ALA A 441 39.39 6.18 -11.14
C ALA A 441 40.87 5.76 -11.02
N ALA A 442 41.80 6.71 -10.81
CA ALA A 442 43.23 6.40 -10.64
C ALA A 442 43.48 5.54 -9.38
N HIS A 443 42.65 5.70 -8.35
CA HIS A 443 42.75 4.92 -7.12
C HIS A 443 42.28 3.47 -7.31
N TRP A 444 41.21 3.29 -8.08
CA TRP A 444 40.77 1.97 -8.54
C TRP A 444 41.88 1.24 -9.31
N ILE A 445 42.51 1.91 -10.27
CA ILE A 445 43.58 1.34 -11.10
C ILE A 445 44.75 0.86 -10.23
N LYS A 446 45.28 1.74 -9.38
CA LYS A 446 46.39 1.40 -8.46
C LYS A 446 46.05 0.23 -7.55
N THR A 447 44.80 0.15 -7.08
CA THR A 447 44.32 -0.95 -6.23
C THR A 447 44.35 -2.27 -6.99
N ILE A 448 43.87 -2.30 -8.22
CA ILE A 448 43.80 -3.53 -9.03
C ILE A 448 45.20 -3.99 -9.43
N GLU A 449 46.08 -3.07 -9.82
CA GLU A 449 47.48 -3.34 -10.10
C GLU A 449 48.19 -3.95 -8.90
N GLU A 450 47.96 -3.40 -7.69
CA GLU A 450 48.58 -3.96 -6.49
C GLU A 450 48.04 -5.33 -6.10
N ILE A 451 46.72 -5.55 -6.24
CA ILE A 451 46.14 -6.86 -6.01
C ILE A 451 46.79 -7.89 -6.93
N ARG A 452 46.94 -7.58 -8.22
CA ARG A 452 47.57 -8.47 -9.21
C ARG A 452 49.04 -8.73 -8.90
N ARG A 453 49.79 -7.71 -8.52
CA ARG A 453 51.21 -7.85 -8.18
C ARG A 453 51.42 -8.78 -6.99
N LEU A 454 50.57 -8.65 -5.96
CA LEU A 454 50.71 -9.42 -4.71
C LEU A 454 50.00 -10.78 -4.73
N ASN A 455 48.97 -10.92 -5.58
CA ASN A 455 48.06 -12.06 -5.68
C ASN A 455 47.76 -12.42 -7.16
N PRO A 456 48.76 -12.90 -7.93
CA PRO A 456 48.61 -13.10 -9.37
C PRO A 456 47.53 -14.13 -9.75
N ASP A 457 47.26 -15.11 -8.88
CA ASP A 457 46.27 -16.17 -9.13
C ASP A 457 44.84 -15.79 -8.71
N THR A 458 44.64 -14.61 -8.11
CA THR A 458 43.32 -14.16 -7.64
C THR A 458 42.51 -13.55 -8.78
N LYS A 459 41.34 -14.11 -9.04
CA LYS A 459 40.35 -13.51 -9.93
C LYS A 459 39.76 -12.25 -9.30
N ILE A 460 39.48 -11.22 -10.10
CA ILE A 460 39.04 -9.90 -9.61
C ILE A 460 37.70 -9.54 -10.25
N GLU A 461 36.71 -9.23 -9.40
CA GLU A 461 35.44 -8.61 -9.76
C GLU A 461 35.36 -7.19 -9.23
N LEU A 462 34.98 -6.24 -10.08
CA LEU A 462 34.76 -4.85 -9.69
C LEU A 462 33.27 -4.55 -9.66
N LEU A 463 32.82 -3.83 -8.64
CA LEU A 463 31.52 -3.17 -8.61
C LEU A 463 31.79 -1.66 -8.55
N ILE A 464 31.74 -0.99 -9.71
CA ILE A 464 32.20 0.38 -9.88
C ILE A 464 31.07 1.41 -9.75
N PRO A 465 31.38 2.66 -9.34
CA PRO A 465 30.46 3.78 -9.48
C PRO A 465 30.26 4.15 -10.96
N ASP A 466 29.40 5.14 -11.25
CA ASP A 466 29.14 5.59 -12.63
C ASP A 466 30.23 6.52 -13.20
N PHE A 467 31.16 7.01 -12.36
CA PHE A 467 32.15 8.05 -12.70
C PHE A 467 31.52 9.27 -13.44
N MET A 468 30.29 9.63 -13.07
CA MET A 468 29.47 10.66 -13.75
C MET A 468 29.24 10.40 -15.26
N GLY A 469 29.38 9.17 -15.73
CA GLY A 469 29.21 8.78 -17.12
C GLY A 469 30.43 9.07 -18.00
N LYS A 470 31.59 9.40 -17.42
CA LYS A 470 32.81 9.66 -18.21
C LYS A 470 33.40 8.35 -18.75
N ALA A 471 33.07 8.03 -19.99
CA ALA A 471 33.51 6.82 -20.69
C ALA A 471 35.03 6.59 -20.62
N ASP A 472 35.84 7.64 -20.75
CA ASP A 472 37.30 7.51 -20.69
C ASP A 472 37.80 6.99 -19.33
N LEU A 473 37.16 7.39 -18.23
CA LEU A 473 37.53 6.91 -16.89
C LEU A 473 37.11 5.44 -16.71
N ILE A 474 35.93 5.06 -17.22
CA ILE A 474 35.47 3.67 -17.22
C ILE A 474 36.47 2.80 -17.99
N ARG A 475 36.85 3.21 -19.21
CA ARG A 475 37.83 2.51 -20.05
C ARG A 475 39.19 2.39 -19.39
N GLN A 476 39.68 3.44 -18.71
CA GLN A 476 40.93 3.39 -17.96
C GLN A 476 40.88 2.35 -16.84
N VAL A 477 39.78 2.27 -16.08
CA VAL A 477 39.62 1.22 -15.06
C VAL A 477 39.50 -0.16 -15.71
N MET A 478 38.77 -0.31 -16.82
CA MET A 478 38.63 -1.58 -17.54
C MET A 478 39.94 -2.05 -18.19
N ALA A 479 40.86 -1.15 -18.53
CA ALA A 479 42.19 -1.48 -19.05
C ALA A 479 43.05 -2.26 -18.03
N THR A 480 42.64 -2.30 -16.76
CA THR A 480 43.21 -3.22 -15.77
C THR A 480 42.74 -4.66 -15.92
N HIS A 481 41.91 -4.96 -16.92
CA HIS A 481 41.40 -6.28 -17.32
C HIS A 481 40.76 -7.10 -16.19
N PRO A 482 39.82 -6.56 -15.38
CA PRO A 482 39.14 -7.37 -14.37
C PRO A 482 38.42 -8.56 -15.02
N HIS A 483 38.23 -9.64 -14.27
CA HIS A 483 37.55 -10.83 -14.80
C HIS A 483 36.06 -10.56 -15.01
N VAL A 484 35.49 -9.75 -14.11
CA VAL A 484 34.10 -9.30 -14.15
C VAL A 484 34.09 -7.85 -13.70
N ALA A 485 33.29 -7.02 -14.36
CA ALA A 485 33.03 -5.67 -13.88
C ALA A 485 31.53 -5.41 -13.91
N GLY A 486 31.04 -4.75 -12.87
CA GLY A 486 29.63 -4.46 -12.74
C GLY A 486 29.34 -3.06 -12.28
N HIS A 487 28.15 -2.61 -12.64
CA HIS A 487 27.52 -1.39 -12.17
C HIS A 487 26.04 -1.69 -11.94
N ASN A 488 25.55 -1.50 -10.72
CA ASN A 488 24.17 -1.86 -10.41
C ASN A 488 23.18 -0.82 -10.96
N MET A 489 22.08 -1.31 -11.52
CA MET A 489 20.91 -0.49 -11.82
C MET A 489 20.18 -0.08 -10.53
N GLU A 490 20.23 -0.92 -9.50
CA GLU A 490 19.60 -0.81 -8.18
C GLU A 490 18.06 -0.86 -8.18
N THR A 491 17.39 -0.25 -9.15
CA THR A 491 15.93 -0.26 -9.29
C THR A 491 15.51 0.02 -10.74
N VAL A 492 14.20 0.08 -10.98
CA VAL A 492 13.59 0.36 -12.29
C VAL A 492 13.65 1.86 -12.65
N ARG A 493 13.42 2.17 -13.93
CA ARG A 493 13.48 3.51 -14.51
C ARG A 493 12.70 4.57 -13.71
N ARG A 494 11.41 4.32 -13.43
CA ARG A 494 10.53 5.24 -12.70
C ARG A 494 11.00 5.54 -11.28
N LEU A 495 11.54 4.54 -10.58
CA LEU A 495 11.96 4.68 -9.18
C LEU A 495 13.38 5.24 -9.02
N THR A 496 14.19 5.22 -10.07
CA THR A 496 15.59 5.68 -9.99
C THR A 496 15.73 7.08 -9.38
N PRO A 497 14.96 8.12 -9.79
CA PRO A 497 15.08 9.47 -9.22
C PRO A 497 14.73 9.55 -7.73
N SER A 498 13.84 8.69 -7.23
CA SER A 498 13.45 8.67 -5.81
C SER A 498 14.31 7.73 -4.97
N VAL A 499 15.08 6.84 -5.58
CA VAL A 499 15.94 5.85 -4.90
C VAL A 499 17.41 6.26 -4.88
N ARG A 500 17.92 6.80 -5.99
CA ARG A 500 19.34 7.16 -6.18
C ARG A 500 19.48 8.67 -6.22
N SER A 501 20.51 9.19 -5.54
CA SER A 501 20.70 10.65 -5.39
C SER A 501 21.24 11.33 -6.65
N VAL A 502 22.30 10.78 -7.26
CA VAL A 502 23.01 11.42 -8.39
C VAL A 502 22.98 10.57 -9.65
N ALA A 503 23.05 9.24 -9.51
CA ALA A 503 23.08 8.32 -10.63
C ALA A 503 21.72 8.29 -11.35
N ARG A 504 21.76 8.27 -12.68
CA ARG A 504 20.58 8.20 -13.56
C ARG A 504 20.48 6.83 -14.19
N TYR A 505 19.25 6.43 -14.51
CA TYR A 505 18.97 5.12 -15.11
C TYR A 505 19.73 4.94 -16.44
N GLU A 506 19.57 5.88 -17.37
CA GLU A 506 20.27 5.84 -18.67
C GLU A 506 21.79 5.83 -18.56
N ARG A 507 22.34 6.67 -17.69
CA ARG A 507 23.79 6.68 -17.43
C ARG A 507 24.28 5.33 -16.92
N SER A 508 23.48 4.64 -16.10
CA SER A 508 23.85 3.33 -15.58
C SER A 508 23.87 2.28 -16.69
N LEU A 509 22.94 2.35 -17.64
CA LEU A 509 22.96 1.52 -18.86
C LEU A 509 24.16 1.84 -19.75
N GLU A 510 24.51 3.12 -19.91
CA GLU A 510 25.71 3.55 -20.65
C GLU A 510 26.99 2.99 -20.02
N VAL A 511 27.11 3.01 -18.69
CA VAL A 511 28.25 2.41 -17.97
C VAL A 511 28.34 0.91 -18.26
N LEU A 512 27.22 0.18 -18.20
CA LEU A 512 27.19 -1.24 -18.53
C LEU A 512 27.61 -1.52 -19.97
N ARG A 513 27.15 -0.67 -20.91
CA ARG A 513 27.52 -0.76 -22.33
C ARG A 513 29.01 -0.51 -22.54
N GLU A 514 29.59 0.48 -21.87
CA GLU A 514 31.02 0.75 -21.93
C GLU A 514 31.86 -0.41 -21.36
N ILE A 515 31.42 -1.03 -20.25
CA ILE A 515 32.09 -2.24 -19.71
C ILE A 515 32.08 -3.36 -20.76
N ALA A 516 30.92 -3.65 -21.36
CA ALA A 516 30.78 -4.71 -22.36
C ALA A 516 31.61 -4.42 -23.62
N ASN A 517 31.63 -3.17 -24.10
CA ASN A 517 32.42 -2.73 -25.25
C ASN A 517 33.93 -2.87 -25.04
N CYS A 518 34.40 -2.84 -23.78
CA CYS A 518 35.80 -3.12 -23.45
C CYS A 518 36.15 -4.63 -23.50
N GLY A 519 35.21 -5.50 -23.85
CA GLY A 519 35.40 -6.95 -23.86
C GLY A 519 35.43 -7.58 -22.46
N ILE A 520 35.01 -6.84 -21.43
CA ILE A 520 34.92 -7.33 -20.05
C ILE A 520 33.53 -7.94 -19.81
N THR A 521 33.48 -9.01 -19.02
CA THR A 521 32.19 -9.62 -18.63
C THR A 521 31.42 -8.65 -17.73
N ALA A 522 30.40 -7.99 -18.31
CA ALA A 522 29.53 -7.05 -17.61
C ALA A 522 28.52 -7.78 -16.69
N LYS A 523 28.33 -7.23 -15.49
CA LYS A 523 27.38 -7.71 -14.48
C LYS A 523 26.57 -6.55 -13.90
N THR A 524 25.31 -6.81 -13.56
CA THR A 524 24.50 -5.83 -12.83
C THR A 524 23.56 -6.51 -11.85
N GLY A 525 22.86 -5.69 -11.07
CA GLY A 525 21.80 -6.11 -10.19
C GLY A 525 20.84 -4.98 -9.87
N PHE A 526 19.65 -5.37 -9.46
CA PHE A 526 18.66 -4.46 -8.89
C PHE A 526 17.86 -5.13 -7.78
N MET A 527 17.31 -4.31 -6.90
CA MET A 527 16.55 -4.75 -5.75
C MET A 527 15.05 -4.76 -6.06
N LEU A 528 14.35 -5.74 -5.49
CA LEU A 528 12.90 -5.84 -5.54
C LEU A 528 12.29 -5.50 -4.16
N GLY A 529 11.05 -5.01 -4.16
CA GLY A 529 10.31 -4.58 -2.97
C GLY A 529 10.34 -3.08 -2.69
N LEU A 530 10.75 -2.27 -3.67
CA LEU A 530 10.76 -0.79 -3.60
C LEU A 530 9.50 -0.17 -4.20
N GLY A 531 8.64 -0.97 -4.85
CA GLY A 531 7.38 -0.53 -5.46
C GLY A 531 7.38 -0.58 -6.98
N GLU A 532 8.32 -1.33 -7.55
CA GLU A 532 8.37 -1.69 -8.96
C GLU A 532 7.21 -2.64 -9.33
N THR A 533 6.70 -2.51 -10.55
CA THR A 533 5.70 -3.45 -11.10
C THR A 533 6.38 -4.61 -11.82
N HIS A 534 5.61 -5.67 -12.10
CA HIS A 534 6.10 -6.81 -12.88
C HIS A 534 6.64 -6.37 -14.26
N ASP A 535 5.88 -5.55 -14.98
CA ASP A 535 6.27 -5.08 -16.32
C ASP A 535 7.53 -4.23 -16.28
N GLU A 536 7.69 -3.36 -15.28
CA GLU A 536 8.89 -2.54 -15.10
C GLU A 536 10.14 -3.39 -14.82
N ILE A 537 9.99 -4.51 -14.10
CA ILE A 537 11.07 -5.48 -13.88
C ILE A 537 11.49 -6.09 -15.22
N LEU A 538 10.52 -6.50 -16.05
CA LEU A 538 10.81 -7.12 -17.35
C LEU A 538 11.42 -6.12 -18.34
N GLU A 539 10.92 -4.89 -18.40
CA GLU A 539 11.52 -3.79 -19.18
C GLU A 539 12.97 -3.56 -18.75
N THR A 540 13.22 -3.52 -17.44
CA THR A 540 14.58 -3.33 -16.91
C THR A 540 15.51 -4.46 -17.34
N MET A 541 15.03 -5.70 -17.41
CA MET A 541 15.80 -6.84 -17.93
C MET A 541 16.16 -6.66 -19.41
N ASP A 542 15.21 -6.20 -20.23
CA ASP A 542 15.41 -5.96 -21.67
C ASP A 542 16.40 -4.81 -21.91
N ASP A 543 16.23 -3.72 -21.17
CA ASP A 543 17.13 -2.57 -21.17
C ASP A 543 18.57 -2.98 -20.83
N ILE A 544 18.74 -3.79 -19.78
CA ILE A 544 20.06 -4.30 -19.38
C ILE A 544 20.66 -5.17 -20.49
N LEU A 545 19.90 -6.10 -21.08
CA LEU A 545 20.40 -6.96 -22.15
C LEU A 545 20.86 -6.15 -23.38
N SER A 546 20.18 -5.05 -23.70
CA SER A 546 20.56 -4.14 -24.79
C SER A 546 21.95 -3.51 -24.64
N THR A 547 22.52 -3.52 -23.42
CA THR A 547 23.88 -3.03 -23.15
C THR A 547 24.96 -4.05 -23.43
N GLY A 548 24.61 -5.33 -23.65
CA GLY A 548 25.56 -6.44 -23.70
C GLY A 548 25.89 -7.05 -22.33
N CYS A 549 25.24 -6.58 -21.25
CA CYS A 549 25.35 -7.17 -19.92
C CYS A 549 24.65 -8.54 -19.88
N GLN A 550 25.36 -9.57 -19.43
CA GLN A 550 24.90 -10.98 -19.49
C GLN A 550 24.77 -11.63 -18.11
N ARG A 551 25.12 -10.92 -17.03
CA ARG A 551 25.03 -11.43 -15.66
C ARG A 551 24.14 -10.53 -14.81
N LEU A 552 23.15 -11.14 -14.15
CA LEU A 552 22.13 -10.42 -13.37
C LEU A 552 22.02 -10.97 -11.95
N THR A 553 21.91 -10.07 -10.97
CA THR A 553 21.53 -10.41 -9.60
C THR A 553 20.23 -9.73 -9.19
N LEU A 554 19.27 -10.49 -8.68
CA LEU A 554 17.99 -9.99 -8.15
C LEU A 554 17.91 -10.29 -6.65
N GLY A 555 17.75 -9.25 -5.84
CA GLY A 555 17.71 -9.37 -4.38
C GLY A 555 16.53 -8.62 -3.76
N GLN A 556 16.09 -9.03 -2.56
CA GLN A 556 15.08 -8.26 -1.82
C GLN A 556 15.73 -7.01 -1.21
N TYR A 557 15.09 -5.87 -1.42
CA TYR A 557 15.37 -4.65 -0.66
C TYR A 557 15.04 -4.89 0.82
N LEU A 558 16.06 -4.75 1.67
CA LEU A 558 15.90 -4.78 3.11
C LEU A 558 16.21 -3.40 3.65
N GLN A 559 15.20 -2.76 4.23
CA GLN A 559 15.34 -1.45 4.86
C GLN A 559 16.37 -1.51 5.99
N PRO A 560 17.49 -0.76 5.90
CA PRO A 560 18.55 -0.81 6.92
C PRO A 560 18.11 -0.20 8.25
N THR A 561 17.50 0.98 8.19
CA THR A 561 16.96 1.70 9.36
C THR A 561 15.66 2.37 8.97
N ALA A 562 14.90 2.83 9.96
CA ALA A 562 13.66 3.54 9.69
C ALA A 562 13.85 4.75 8.77
N GLU A 563 15.00 5.44 8.78
CA GLU A 563 15.27 6.64 7.96
C GLU A 563 15.42 6.38 6.44
N HIS A 564 15.54 5.11 6.04
CA HIS A 564 15.64 4.71 4.65
C HIS A 564 14.25 4.44 4.05
N LEU A 565 14.19 4.28 2.72
CA LEU A 565 12.92 4.00 2.03
C LEU A 565 12.16 2.84 2.70
N PRO A 566 10.84 2.95 2.87
CA PRO A 566 10.04 1.85 3.40
C PRO A 566 10.03 0.68 2.41
N VAL A 567 10.00 -0.55 2.93
CA VAL A 567 9.77 -1.73 2.09
C VAL A 567 8.31 -1.70 1.62
N LYS A 568 8.08 -1.70 0.31
CA LYS A 568 6.73 -1.74 -0.28
C LYS A 568 6.17 -3.16 -0.34
N ALA A 569 7.02 -4.15 -0.62
CA ALA A 569 6.64 -5.56 -0.65
C ALA A 569 7.82 -6.48 -0.31
N TYR A 570 7.53 -7.65 0.27
CA TYR A 570 8.48 -8.76 0.35
C TYR A 570 8.16 -9.77 -0.75
N ILE A 571 9.05 -9.86 -1.73
CA ILE A 571 8.90 -10.76 -2.88
C ILE A 571 9.17 -12.19 -2.43
N THR A 572 8.25 -13.10 -2.76
CA THR A 572 8.35 -14.49 -2.31
C THR A 572 9.49 -15.23 -3.04
N PRO A 573 10.06 -16.29 -2.43
CA PRO A 573 11.07 -17.12 -3.09
C PRO A 573 10.61 -17.66 -4.45
N GLU A 574 9.33 -18.02 -4.58
CA GLU A 574 8.74 -18.52 -5.83
C GLU A 574 8.76 -17.45 -6.93
N MET A 575 8.46 -16.21 -6.57
CA MET A 575 8.52 -15.08 -7.50
C MET A 575 9.96 -14.76 -7.93
N PHE A 576 10.93 -14.85 -7.00
CA PHE A 576 12.35 -14.75 -7.38
C PHE A 576 12.78 -15.87 -8.34
N ALA A 577 12.30 -17.10 -8.13
CA ALA A 577 12.56 -18.22 -9.02
C ALA A 577 11.95 -17.99 -10.42
N GLU A 578 10.76 -17.41 -10.47
CA GLU A 578 10.10 -17.04 -11.72
C GLU A 578 10.87 -15.95 -12.47
N TYR A 579 11.28 -14.86 -11.79
CA TYR A 579 12.12 -13.85 -12.42
C TYR A 579 13.46 -14.39 -12.91
N LYS A 580 14.03 -15.37 -12.21
CA LYS A 580 15.23 -16.08 -12.68
C LYS A 580 14.98 -16.80 -13.99
N ARG A 581 13.88 -17.55 -14.08
CA ARG A 581 13.48 -18.28 -15.29
C ARG A 581 13.31 -17.32 -16.47
N ILE A 582 12.54 -16.25 -16.27
CA ILE A 582 12.30 -15.24 -17.30
C ILE A 582 13.60 -14.56 -17.75
N ALA A 583 14.49 -14.18 -16.83
CA ALA A 583 15.76 -13.57 -17.18
C ALA A 583 16.65 -14.51 -18.03
N LEU A 584 16.70 -15.79 -17.69
CA LEU A 584 17.43 -16.79 -18.48
C LEU A 584 16.82 -16.95 -19.88
N GLU A 585 15.48 -16.99 -19.99
CA GLU A 585 14.76 -17.09 -21.26
C GLU A 585 14.98 -15.85 -22.15
N LYS A 586 15.08 -14.65 -21.57
CA LYS A 586 15.39 -13.41 -22.29
C LYS A 586 16.83 -13.38 -22.85
N GLY A 587 17.75 -14.16 -22.27
CA GLY A 587 19.12 -14.30 -22.78
C GLY A 587 20.25 -13.94 -21.81
N PHE A 588 19.96 -13.71 -20.52
CA PHE A 588 21.04 -13.63 -19.52
C PHE A 588 21.75 -14.98 -19.39
N LYS A 589 23.08 -14.98 -19.38
CA LYS A 589 23.88 -16.22 -19.27
C LYS A 589 24.00 -16.71 -17.82
N HIS A 590 23.94 -15.79 -16.86
CA HIS A 590 24.06 -16.14 -15.46
C HIS A 590 23.15 -15.26 -14.61
N VAL A 591 22.23 -15.88 -13.88
CA VAL A 591 21.25 -15.18 -13.03
C VAL A 591 21.26 -15.77 -11.63
N VAL A 592 21.51 -14.90 -10.64
CA VAL A 592 21.38 -15.21 -9.22
C VAL A 592 20.18 -14.44 -8.69
N SER A 593 19.17 -15.14 -8.18
CA SER A 593 17.90 -14.52 -7.80
C SER A 593 17.41 -15.13 -6.49
N GLY A 594 17.08 -14.28 -5.51
CA GLY A 594 16.55 -14.73 -4.23
C GLY A 594 16.53 -13.63 -3.17
N PRO A 595 15.80 -13.82 -2.06
CA PRO A 595 15.58 -12.75 -1.09
C PRO A 595 16.87 -12.21 -0.45
N LEU A 596 17.79 -13.10 -0.11
CA LEU A 596 19.06 -12.72 0.51
C LEU A 596 20.17 -12.46 -0.51
N VAL A 597 19.92 -12.59 -1.82
CA VAL A 597 20.92 -12.33 -2.84
C VAL A 597 21.37 -10.87 -2.78
N ARG A 598 22.68 -10.66 -2.96
CA ARG A 598 23.35 -9.37 -3.08
C ARG A 598 24.26 -9.42 -4.29
N SER A 599 24.67 -8.26 -4.82
CA SER A 599 25.54 -8.20 -6.00
C SER A 599 26.78 -9.09 -5.88
N SER A 600 27.36 -9.19 -4.68
CA SER A 600 28.56 -9.99 -4.41
C SER A 600 28.31 -11.34 -3.73
N TYR A 601 27.05 -11.74 -3.52
CA TYR A 601 26.71 -12.99 -2.83
C TYR A 601 27.07 -14.19 -3.72
N HIS A 602 27.87 -15.11 -3.19
CA HIS A 602 28.37 -16.30 -3.89
C HIS A 602 28.95 -16.02 -5.29
N ALA A 603 29.59 -14.84 -5.47
CA ALA A 603 30.09 -14.40 -6.79
C ALA A 603 31.07 -15.39 -7.46
N ALA A 604 31.75 -16.22 -6.67
CA ALA A 604 32.68 -17.24 -7.13
C ALA A 604 32.01 -18.47 -7.76
N GLU A 605 30.73 -18.75 -7.48
CA GLU A 605 30.01 -19.94 -7.97
C GLU A 605 29.47 -19.79 -9.40
N GLY A 606 29.43 -18.56 -9.91
CA GLY A 606 28.88 -18.23 -11.23
C GLY A 606 29.89 -18.09 -12.35
N LEU A 607 31.11 -18.61 -12.17
CA LEU A 607 32.22 -18.53 -13.11
C LEU A 607 32.33 -19.74 -14.02
#